data_AF-A0A6P7TY71-F1
#
_entry.id   AF-A0A6P7TY71-F1
#
_cell.length_a   1.000
_cell.length_b   1.000
_cell.length_c   1.000
_cell.angle_alpha   90.00
_cell.angle_beta   90.00
_cell.angle_gamma   90.00
#
_symmetry.space_group_name_H-M   'P 1'
#
loop_
_entity.id
_entity.type
_entity.pdbx_description
1 polymer ?
#
loop_
_entity_poly.entity_id
_entity_poly.type
_entity_poly.pdbx_seq_one_letter_code
_entity_poly.pdbx_strand_id
1 'polypeptide(L)'
;MCRHHKIKAADKWYKHHPEAVTEGGNITILWDFPLCTDQTIKANKPYIVVNDKSNEVCSLIDMSMKCAHNISTIEFDKLRKYRDLLTEIEKMWHLKTFITPLIVGAHGMIKKGTENYLRLIRELPSMQEVQKIA
;
A
#
# COMPACT_ATOMS: atom_id res chain seq x y z
N MET A 1 -4.89 10.30 1.32
CA MET A 1 -5.60 9.19 2.01
C MET A 1 -6.57 9.67 3.10
N CYS A 2 -6.22 9.73 4.40
CA CYS A 2 -7.20 9.87 5.50
C CYS A 2 -8.16 11.07 5.39
N ARG A 3 -7.65 12.30 5.16
CA ARG A 3 -8.51 13.50 5.05
C ARG A 3 -9.54 13.43 3.92
N HIS A 4 -9.19 12.74 2.83
CA HIS A 4 -10.07 12.61 1.67
C HIS A 4 -11.29 11.73 2.00
N HIS A 5 -11.05 10.67 2.79
CA HIS A 5 -12.10 9.75 3.27
C HIS A 5 -12.81 10.24 4.53
N LYS A 6 -12.66 11.53 4.86
CA LYS A 6 -13.22 12.14 6.08
C LYS A 6 -12.79 11.42 7.37
N ILE A 7 -11.66 10.71 7.31
CA ILE A 7 -11.04 10.07 8.47
C ILE A 7 -10.23 11.13 9.22
N LYS A 8 -10.32 11.11 10.55
CA LYS A 8 -9.56 12.04 11.41
C LYS A 8 -8.06 11.88 11.14
N ALA A 9 -7.41 12.98 10.78
CA ALA A 9 -5.98 13.04 10.56
C ALA A 9 -5.40 14.28 11.22
N ALA A 10 -4.18 14.18 11.74
CA ALA A 10 -3.51 15.33 12.34
C ALA A 10 -3.24 16.41 11.27
N ASP A 11 -3.12 17.67 11.70
CA ASP A 11 -2.81 18.80 10.80
C ASP A 11 -1.44 18.64 10.11
N LYS A 12 -0.50 18.01 10.82
CA LYS A 12 0.85 17.71 10.35
C LYS A 12 1.00 16.21 10.18
N TRP A 13 1.39 15.76 8.99
CA TRP A 13 1.51 14.33 8.65
C TRP A 13 2.45 13.58 9.59
N TYR A 14 3.58 14.18 9.98
CA TYR A 14 4.57 13.57 10.88
C TYR A 14 4.13 13.47 12.34
N LYS A 15 3.02 14.11 12.72
CA LYS A 15 2.39 13.96 14.05
C LYS A 15 1.23 12.97 14.04
N HIS A 16 0.84 12.48 12.86
CA HIS A 16 -0.26 11.56 12.72
C HIS A 16 0.20 10.15 13.11
N HIS A 17 -0.46 9.58 14.10
CA HIS A 17 -0.29 8.20 14.50
C HIS A 17 -1.52 7.43 13.98
N PRO A 18 -1.39 6.66 12.89
CA PRO A 18 -2.50 5.89 12.36
C PRO A 18 -2.86 4.75 13.32
N GLU A 19 -4.15 4.48 13.45
CA GLU A 19 -4.64 3.30 14.16
C GLU A 19 -4.45 2.06 13.26
N ALA A 20 -4.26 0.89 13.88
CA ALA A 20 -4.03 -0.36 13.14
C ALA A 20 -5.19 -0.70 12.18
N VAL A 21 -6.41 -0.32 12.56
CA VAL A 21 -7.62 -0.41 11.73
C VAL A 21 -8.32 0.92 11.82
N THR A 22 -8.60 1.55 10.69
CA THR A 22 -9.35 2.80 10.63
C THR A 22 -10.47 2.65 9.60
N GLU A 23 -11.70 2.83 10.04
CA GLU A 23 -12.88 2.77 9.17
C GLU A 23 -13.43 4.17 8.91
N GLY A 24 -13.72 4.47 7.65
CA GLY A 24 -14.29 5.74 7.21
C GLY A 24 -15.30 5.52 6.09
N GLY A 25 -16.59 5.52 6.43
CA GLY A 25 -17.66 5.28 5.47
C GLY A 25 -17.52 3.91 4.79
N ASN A 26 -17.28 3.91 3.49
CA ASN A 26 -17.14 2.68 2.69
C ASN A 26 -15.69 2.20 2.56
N ILE A 27 -14.76 2.84 3.26
CA ILE A 27 -13.33 2.55 3.15
C ILE A 27 -12.79 2.10 4.49
N THR A 28 -12.07 0.99 4.48
CA THR A 28 -11.34 0.46 5.63
C THR A 28 -9.86 0.50 5.32
N ILE A 29 -9.08 1.17 6.16
CA ILE A 29 -7.63 1.25 6.08
C ILE A 29 -7.06 0.39 7.19
N LEU A 30 -6.18 -0.55 6.84
CA LEU A 30 -5.42 -1.34 7.80
C LEU A 30 -3.95 -0.90 7.72
N TRP A 31 -3.37 -0.55 8.87
CA TRP A 31 -1.99 -0.09 8.98
C TRP A 31 -1.17 -1.08 9.79
N ASP A 32 -0.10 -1.59 9.20
CA ASP A 32 0.80 -2.58 9.80
C ASP A 32 0.04 -3.76 10.49
N PHE A 33 -1.04 -4.21 9.84
CA PHE A 33 -1.94 -5.24 10.38
C PHE A 33 -1.81 -6.55 9.58
N PRO A 34 -1.58 -7.70 10.24
CA PRO A 34 -1.53 -8.98 9.55
C PRO A 34 -2.94 -9.40 9.10
N LEU A 35 -3.06 -9.78 7.83
CA LEU A 35 -4.30 -10.31 7.30
C LEU A 35 -4.48 -11.77 7.73
N CYS A 36 -5.66 -12.06 8.27
CA CYS A 36 -6.11 -13.43 8.51
C CYS A 36 -6.58 -14.02 7.19
N THR A 37 -5.92 -15.09 6.76
CA THR A 37 -6.24 -15.85 5.55
C THR A 37 -6.55 -17.29 5.92
N ASP A 38 -7.42 -17.95 5.15
CA ASP A 38 -7.77 -19.36 5.39
C ASP A 38 -6.57 -20.28 5.13
N GLN A 39 -5.77 -19.96 4.13
CA GLN A 39 -4.48 -20.60 3.89
C GLN A 39 -3.34 -19.94 4.68
N THR A 40 -2.33 -20.73 5.05
CA THR A 40 -1.13 -20.20 5.72
C THR A 40 -0.24 -19.47 4.70
N ILE A 41 -0.25 -18.14 4.74
CA ILE A 41 0.58 -17.29 3.88
C ILE A 41 1.66 -16.60 4.71
N LYS A 42 2.93 -16.85 4.41
CA LYS A 42 4.07 -16.23 5.12
C LYS A 42 4.15 -14.70 4.95
N ALA A 43 3.63 -14.20 3.83
CA ALA A 43 3.67 -12.80 3.44
C ALA A 43 2.33 -12.09 3.69
N ASN A 44 1.67 -12.34 4.82
CA ASN A 44 0.31 -11.85 5.09
C ASN A 44 0.24 -10.46 5.76
N LYS A 45 1.37 -9.79 5.97
CA LYS A 45 1.43 -8.47 6.63
C LYS A 45 1.99 -7.39 5.69
N PRO A 46 1.16 -6.84 4.79
CA PRO A 46 1.52 -5.65 4.02
C PRO A 46 1.55 -4.41 4.92
N TYR A 47 2.26 -3.36 4.49
CA TYR A 47 2.40 -2.13 5.27
C TYR A 47 1.08 -1.37 5.41
N ILE A 48 0.32 -1.28 4.32
CA ILE A 48 -1.01 -0.65 4.29
C ILE A 48 -1.94 -1.50 3.44
N VAL A 49 -3.18 -1.66 3.90
CA VAL A 49 -4.29 -2.20 3.13
C VAL A 49 -5.37 -1.14 3.04
N VAL A 50 -5.86 -0.87 1.84
CA VAL A 50 -7.00 0.01 1.61
C VAL A 50 -8.09 -0.82 0.96
N ASN A 51 -9.13 -1.11 1.73
CA ASN A 51 -10.32 -1.79 1.24
C ASN A 51 -11.39 -0.75 0.90
N ASP A 52 -11.69 -0.59 -0.38
CA ASP A 52 -12.74 0.27 -0.89
C ASP A 52 -13.96 -0.56 -1.29
N LYS A 53 -14.96 -0.58 -0.41
CA LYS A 53 -16.21 -1.32 -0.61
C LYS A 53 -17.10 -0.69 -1.68
N SER A 54 -16.92 0.60 -2.00
CA SER A 54 -17.72 1.27 -3.03
C SER A 54 -17.27 0.92 -4.45
N ASN A 55 -15.96 0.80 -4.66
CA ASN A 55 -15.39 0.44 -5.96
C ASN A 55 -15.10 -1.06 -6.10
N GLU A 56 -15.40 -1.85 -5.06
CA GLU A 56 -15.11 -3.29 -4.98
C GLU A 56 -13.61 -3.61 -5.23
N VAL A 57 -12.72 -2.76 -4.70
CA VAL A 57 -11.27 -2.84 -4.90
C VAL A 57 -10.54 -2.86 -3.56
N CYS A 58 -9.58 -3.77 -3.43
CA CYS A 58 -8.63 -3.81 -2.33
C CYS A 58 -7.22 -3.48 -2.85
N SER A 59 -6.57 -2.50 -2.23
CA SER A 59 -5.21 -2.09 -2.58
C SER A 59 -4.25 -2.41 -1.44
N LEU A 60 -3.27 -3.27 -1.71
CA LEU A 60 -2.14 -3.53 -0.83
C LEU A 60 -1.00 -2.60 -1.19
N ILE A 61 -0.40 -1.94 -0.21
CA ILE A 61 0.74 -1.04 -0.40
C ILE A 61 1.88 -1.53 0.47
N ASP A 62 3.03 -1.76 -0.15
CA ASP A 62 4.22 -2.21 0.55
C ASP A 62 5.44 -1.35 0.19
N MET A 63 5.91 -0.57 1.16
CA MET A 63 7.03 0.35 0.98
C MET A 63 8.37 -0.31 1.34
N SER A 64 9.43 0.00 0.61
CA SER A 64 10.80 -0.38 0.98
C SER A 64 11.82 0.65 0.52
N MET A 65 12.83 0.89 1.35
CA MET A 65 13.98 1.71 1.00
C MET A 65 15.17 0.81 0.64
N LYS A 66 15.85 1.10 -0.48
CA LYS A 66 16.99 0.30 -0.97
C LYS A 66 18.10 1.19 -1.54
N CYS A 67 19.36 0.84 -1.29
CA CYS A 67 20.51 1.64 -1.75
C CYS A 67 20.90 1.40 -3.23
N ALA A 68 20.42 0.33 -3.86
CA ALA A 68 21.07 -0.24 -5.04
C ALA A 68 20.33 -0.10 -6.38
N HIS A 69 21.10 -0.29 -7.46
CA HIS A 69 20.75 -0.25 -8.89
C HIS A 69 19.70 -1.28 -9.36
N ASN A 70 19.28 -2.24 -8.52
CA ASN A 70 18.41 -3.36 -8.91
C ASN A 70 16.94 -3.17 -8.47
N ILE A 71 16.41 -1.95 -8.57
CA ILE A 71 15.03 -1.62 -8.15
C ILE A 71 14.01 -2.55 -8.84
N SER A 72 14.20 -2.84 -10.12
CA SER A 72 13.33 -3.74 -10.90
C SER A 72 13.27 -5.16 -10.34
N THR A 73 14.39 -5.70 -9.86
CA THR A 73 14.43 -7.05 -9.27
C THR A 73 13.67 -7.07 -7.94
N ILE A 74 13.87 -6.05 -7.10
CA ILE A 74 13.17 -5.92 -5.82
C ILE A 74 11.67 -5.79 -6.02
N GLU A 75 11.25 -5.03 -7.04
CA GLU A 75 9.84 -4.90 -7.41
C GLU A 75 9.26 -6.26 -7.81
N PHE A 76 9.94 -6.97 -8.71
CA PHE A 76 9.49 -8.28 -9.16
C PHE A 76 9.39 -9.28 -8.00
N ASP A 77 10.36 -9.29 -7.10
CA ASP A 77 10.34 -10.15 -5.91
C ASP A 77 9.17 -9.82 -4.99
N LYS A 78 8.85 -8.53 -4.79
CA LYS A 78 7.65 -8.11 -4.04
C LYS A 78 6.37 -8.57 -4.71
N LEU A 79 6.22 -8.32 -6.02
CA LEU A 79 5.04 -8.74 -6.79
C LEU A 79 4.84 -10.26 -6.69
N ARG A 80 5.93 -11.03 -6.83
CA ARG A 80 5.90 -12.48 -6.70
C ARG A 80 5.53 -12.92 -5.28
N LYS A 81 6.13 -12.31 -4.25
CA LYS A 81 5.89 -12.65 -2.84
C LYS A 81 4.43 -12.46 -2.43
N TYR A 82 3.77 -11.42 -2.91
CA TYR A 82 2.38 -11.12 -2.54
C TYR A 82 1.34 -11.77 -3.46
N ARG A 83 1.75 -12.46 -4.54
CA ARG A 83 0.80 -13.04 -5.51
C ARG A 83 -0.23 -13.96 -4.85
N ASP A 84 0.23 -14.84 -3.97
CA ASP A 84 -0.64 -15.80 -3.30
C ASP A 84 -1.60 -15.09 -2.33
N LEU A 85 -1.14 -14.03 -1.66
CA LEU A 85 -1.99 -13.21 -0.80
C LEU A 85 -3.09 -12.51 -1.59
N LEU A 86 -2.77 -11.95 -2.76
CA LEU A 86 -3.77 -11.29 -3.61
C LEU A 86 -4.88 -12.26 -3.97
N THR A 87 -4.53 -13.41 -4.54
CA THR A 87 -5.51 -14.43 -4.95
C THR A 87 -6.39 -14.90 -3.79
N GLU A 88 -5.83 -15.03 -2.59
CA GLU A 88 -6.59 -15.42 -1.41
C GLU A 88 -7.57 -14.33 -0.97
N ILE A 89 -7.14 -13.07 -0.91
CA ILE A 89 -8.02 -11.93 -0.58
C ILE A 89 -9.13 -11.78 -1.62
N GLU A 90 -8.83 -11.93 -2.90
CA GLU A 90 -9.84 -11.87 -3.96
C GLU A 90 -10.92 -12.94 -3.78
N LYS A 91 -10.55 -14.14 -3.33
CA LYS A 91 -11.50 -15.21 -3.02
C LYS A 91 -12.30 -14.94 -1.75
N MET A 92 -11.64 -14.48 -0.69
CA MET A 92 -12.26 -14.29 0.63
C MET A 92 -13.20 -13.08 0.65
N TRP A 93 -12.80 -11.97 0.01
CA TRP A 93 -13.54 -10.71 0.09
C TRP A 93 -14.38 -10.44 -1.17
N HIS A 94 -14.22 -11.24 -2.23
CA HIS A 94 -14.87 -11.05 -3.53
C HIS A 94 -14.59 -9.68 -4.16
N LEU A 95 -13.40 -9.13 -3.92
CA LEU A 95 -12.95 -7.83 -4.43
C LEU A 95 -11.78 -8.00 -5.40
N LYS A 96 -11.60 -7.07 -6.33
CA LYS A 96 -10.37 -7.03 -7.14
C LYS A 96 -9.22 -6.52 -6.29
N THR A 97 -8.12 -7.28 -6.21
CA THR A 97 -7.02 -6.95 -5.29
C THR A 97 -5.73 -6.68 -6.05
N PHE A 98 -5.07 -5.56 -5.75
CA PHE A 98 -3.81 -5.17 -6.39
C PHE A 98 -2.73 -4.88 -5.36
N ILE A 99 -1.48 -5.19 -5.70
CA ILE A 99 -0.29 -4.81 -4.92
C ILE A 99 0.40 -3.62 -5.58
N THR A 100 0.72 -2.61 -4.77
CA THR A 100 1.57 -1.49 -5.15
C THR A 100 2.88 -1.54 -4.36
N PRO A 101 3.98 -2.02 -4.98
CA PRO A 101 5.31 -1.94 -4.38
C PRO A 101 5.86 -0.51 -4.50
N LEU A 102 6.03 0.19 -3.39
CA LEU A 102 6.72 1.49 -3.36
C LEU A 102 8.19 1.26 -3.00
N ILE A 103 9.10 1.52 -3.94
CA ILE A 103 10.53 1.34 -3.72
C ILE A 103 11.22 2.70 -3.87
N VAL A 104 11.86 3.15 -2.78
CA VAL A 104 12.60 4.40 -2.75
C VAL A 104 14.10 4.08 -2.66
N GLY A 105 14.86 4.59 -3.62
CA GLY A 105 16.31 4.52 -3.66
C GLY A 105 16.95 5.41 -2.59
N ALA A 106 18.15 5.07 -2.09
CA ALA A 106 18.87 5.88 -1.10
C ALA A 106 19.12 7.33 -1.52
N HIS A 107 19.15 7.61 -2.83
CA HIS A 107 19.27 8.97 -3.38
C HIS A 107 17.92 9.56 -3.82
N GLY A 108 16.80 9.10 -3.25
CA GLY A 108 15.45 9.47 -3.70
C GLY A 108 15.09 8.95 -5.09
N MET A 109 15.91 8.05 -5.67
CA MET A 109 15.63 7.45 -6.97
C MET A 109 14.38 6.58 -6.89
N ILE A 110 13.40 6.87 -7.75
CA ILE A 110 12.19 6.05 -7.89
C ILE A 110 12.17 5.53 -9.32
N LYS A 111 11.74 4.28 -9.51
CA LYS A 111 11.68 3.65 -10.83
C LYS A 111 10.68 4.40 -11.72
N LYS A 112 11.03 4.59 -13.00
CA LYS A 112 10.09 5.07 -14.02
C LYS A 112 8.92 4.07 -14.14
N GLY A 113 7.69 4.57 -14.14
CA GLY A 113 6.49 3.75 -14.11
C GLY A 113 5.88 3.58 -12.72
N THR A 114 6.57 3.96 -11.64
CA THR A 114 5.96 4.01 -10.29
C THR A 114 4.78 4.98 -10.25
N GLU A 115 4.77 6.01 -11.10
CA GLU A 115 3.62 6.90 -11.29
C GLU A 115 2.33 6.16 -11.67
N ASN A 116 2.41 4.99 -12.34
CA ASN A 116 1.22 4.20 -12.67
C ASN A 116 0.61 3.58 -11.42
N TYR A 117 1.44 3.09 -10.50
CA TYR A 117 0.93 2.60 -9.22
C TYR A 117 0.40 3.74 -8.34
N LEU A 118 1.04 4.91 -8.38
CA LEU A 118 0.53 6.12 -7.71
C LEU A 118 -0.78 6.63 -8.33
N ARG A 119 -1.08 6.32 -9.60
CA ARG A 119 -2.40 6.60 -10.20
C ARG A 119 -3.46 5.59 -9.76
N LEU A 120 -3.06 4.33 -9.58
CA LEU A 120 -3.95 3.27 -9.06
C LEU A 120 -4.35 3.56 -7.61
N ILE A 121 -3.38 3.97 -6.79
CA ILE A 121 -3.65 4.56 -5.49
C ILE A 121 -3.97 6.03 -5.74
N ARG A 122 -5.19 6.36 -6.18
CA ARG A 122 -5.72 7.72 -6.48
C ARG A 122 -5.44 8.81 -5.40
N GLU A 123 -4.72 8.50 -4.34
CA GLU A 123 -4.74 9.11 -3.01
C GLU A 123 -3.35 9.31 -2.38
N LEU A 124 -2.27 8.98 -3.10
CA LEU A 124 -0.91 9.31 -2.68
C LEU A 124 -0.51 10.71 -3.16
N PRO A 125 0.25 11.45 -2.33
CA PRO A 125 0.75 12.77 -2.70
C PRO A 125 1.74 12.65 -3.87
N SER A 126 1.99 13.75 -4.58
CA SER A 126 2.82 13.77 -5.79
C SER A 126 4.21 13.15 -5.55
N MET A 127 4.89 12.67 -6.59
CA MET A 127 6.24 12.06 -6.47
C MET A 127 7.22 12.90 -5.64
N GLN A 128 7.09 14.23 -5.69
CA GLN A 128 7.91 15.16 -4.91
C GLN A 128 7.67 15.07 -3.40
N GLU A 129 6.45 14.76 -2.97
CA GLU A 129 6.09 14.61 -1.56
C GLU A 129 6.51 13.24 -1.02
N VAL A 130 6.51 12.19 -1.86
CA VAL A 130 7.10 10.89 -1.53
C VAL A 130 8.62 11.01 -1.34
N GLN A 131 9.28 11.87 -2.11
CA GLN A 131 10.73 12.11 -2.02
C GLN A 131 11.16 13.04 -0.87
N LYS A 132 10.25 13.79 -0.25
CA LYS A 132 10.56 14.63 0.94
C LYS A 132 10.78 13.82 2.22
N ILE A 133 10.72 12.49 2.13
CA ILE A 133 10.96 11.56 3.22
C ILE A 133 12.46 11.21 3.20
N ALA A 134 13.31 12.18 3.53
CA ALA A 134 14.73 12.01 3.81
C ALA A 134 15.17 13.06 4.84
#